data_AF-A0A533Y944-F1
#
_entry.id   AF-A0A533Y944-F1
#
_cell.length_a   1.000
_cell.length_b   1.000
_cell.length_c   1.000
_cell.angle_alpha   90.00
_cell.angle_beta   90.00
_cell.angle_gamma   90.00
#
_symmetry.space_group_name_H-M   'P 1'
#
loop_
_entity.id
_entity.type
_entity.pdbx_description
1 polymer ?
#
loop_
_entity_poly.entity_id
_entity_poly.type
_entity_poly.pdbx_seq_one_letter_code
_entity_poly.pdbx_strand_id
1 'polypeptide(L)' 'MMAGSTGRKTVSVSRGLMMLCETCYAQVMADKLTDERNFVANHDILFDTICFGCTDINRPLIDDMAGSGE' A
#
# COMPACT_ATOMS: atom_id res chain seq x y z
N MET A 1 4.58 7.36 18.68
CA MET A 1 3.35 6.54 18.73
C MET A 1 3.56 5.28 17.92
N MET A 2 3.49 4.10 18.55
CA MET A 2 3.53 2.82 17.85
C MET A 2 2.16 2.59 17.21
N ALA A 3 2.09 2.57 15.88
CA ALA A 3 0.88 2.23 15.15
C ALA A 3 0.60 0.73 15.38
N GLY A 4 -0.41 0.43 16.21
CA GLY A 4 -0.93 -0.91 16.37
C GLY A 4 -1.34 -1.45 15.01
N SER A 5 -0.84 -2.64 14.66
CA SER A 5 -1.16 -3.34 13.41
C SER A 5 -2.56 -3.95 13.42
N THR A 6 -3.57 -3.20 13.88
CA THR A 6 -4.97 -3.62 13.88
C THR A 6 -5.63 -3.02 12.63
N GLY A 7 -5.65 -3.79 11.54
CA GLY A 7 -6.42 -3.44 10.33
C GLY A 7 -5.59 -2.88 9.18
N ARG A 8 -4.67 -3.69 8.63
CA ARG A 8 -4.07 -3.43 7.32
C ARG A 8 -5.18 -3.37 6.28
N LYS A 9 -5.43 -2.19 5.71
CA LYS A 9 -6.46 -1.97 4.69
C LYS A 9 -5.84 -2.08 3.31
N THR A 10 -6.62 -2.51 2.33
CA THR A 10 -6.12 -2.68 0.97
C THR A 10 -6.92 -1.83 -0.01
N VAL A 11 -6.23 -1.30 -1.01
CA VAL A 11 -6.84 -0.65 -2.17
C VAL A 11 -6.39 -1.36 -3.43
N SER A 12 -7.25 -1.35 -4.43
CA SER A 12 -6.92 -1.88 -5.75
C SER A 12 -6.25 -0.79 -6.58
N VAL A 13 -5.18 -1.13 -7.29
CA VAL A 13 -4.47 -0.25 -8.21
C VAL A 13 -4.26 -1.00 -9.53
N SER A 14 -3.95 -0.30 -10.63
CA SER A 14 -3.74 -0.96 -11.95
C SER A 14 -2.66 -2.05 -11.94
N ARG A 15 -1.73 -2.00 -10.99
CA ARG A 15 -0.63 -2.96 -10.82
C ARG A 15 -0.94 -4.10 -9.83
N GLY A 16 -2.10 -4.09 -9.16
CA GLY A 16 -2.51 -5.12 -8.21
C GLY A 16 -3.16 -4.57 -6.96
N LEU A 17 -2.96 -5.24 -5.83
CA LEU A 17 -3.45 -4.81 -4.51
C LEU A 17 -2.33 -4.16 -3.70
N MET A 18 -2.62 -3.02 -3.09
CA MET A 18 -1.69 -2.27 -2.26
C MET A 18 -2.15 -2.30 -0.81
N MET A 19 -1.23 -2.53 0.13
CA MET A 19 -1.52 -2.56 1.56
C MET A 19 -1.16 -1.22 2.19
N LEU A 20 -2.14 -0.61 2.85
CA LEU A 20 -1.99 0.65 3.56
C LEU A 20 -2.18 0.46 5.06
N CYS A 21 -1.51 1.31 5.84
CA CYS A 21 -1.86 1.51 7.23
C CYS A 21 -3.20 2.27 7.34
N GLU A 22 -3.82 2.19 8.52
CA GLU A 22 -5.12 2.84 8.77
C GLU A 22 -5.09 4.34 8.46
N THR A 23 -4.01 5.03 8.83
CA THR A 23 -3.85 6.47 8.59
C THR A 23 -3.81 6.82 7.11
N CYS A 24 -2.97 6.13 6.33
CA CYS A 24 -2.85 6.38 4.89
C CYS A 24 -4.13 5.99 4.16
N TYR A 25 -4.79 4.89 4.56
CA TYR A 25 -6.09 4.52 4.03
C TYR A 25 -7.14 5.61 4.30
N ALA A 26 -7.20 6.13 5.53
CA ALA A 26 -8.12 7.21 5.88
C ALA A 26 -7.86 8.48 5.06
N GLN A 27 -6.60 8.82 4.80
CA GLN A 27 -6.23 9.95 3.92
C GLN A 27 -6.69 9.73 2.48
N VAL A 28 -6.42 8.55 1.91
CA VAL A 28 -6.83 8.18 0.54
C VAL A 28 -8.35 8.24 0.38
N MET A 29 -9.10 7.80 1.40
CA MET A 29 -10.57 7.89 1.42
C MET A 29 -11.06 9.34 1.57
N ALA A 30 -10.39 10.14 2.41
CA ALA A 30 -10.73 11.54 2.63
C ALA A 30 -10.50 12.40 1.37
N ASP A 31 -9.40 12.13 0.66
CA ASP A 31 -9.04 12.80 -0.60
C ASP A 31 -9.81 12.24 -1.82
N LYS A 32 -10.61 11.18 -1.61
CA LYS A 32 -11.39 10.50 -2.66
C LYS A 32 -10.54 10.03 -3.84
N LEU A 33 -9.33 9.56 -3.53
CA LEU A 33 -8.41 8.98 -4.53
C LEU A 33 -8.90 7.62 -5.05
N THR A 34 -9.79 6.97 -4.32
CA THR A 34 -10.44 5.72 -4.74
C THR A 34 -11.84 5.93 -5.29
N ASP A 35 -12.15 5.15 -6.30
CA ASP A 35 -13.50 4.99 -6.86
C ASP A 35 -14.43 4.15 -5.95
N GLU A 36 -15.71 3.99 -6.33
CA GLU A 36 -16.72 3.20 -5.59
C GLU A 36 -16.26 1.76 -5.27
N ARG A 37 -15.36 1.22 -6.10
CA ARG A 37 -14.79 -0.13 -5.94
C ARG A 37 -13.50 -0.16 -5.10
N ASN A 38 -13.15 0.92 -4.40
CA ASN A 38 -11.85 1.07 -3.71
C ASN A 38 -10.66 0.92 -4.67
N PHE A 39 -10.83 1.43 -5.90
CA PHE A 39 -9.81 1.38 -6.95
C PHE A 39 -9.17 2.75 -7.15
N VAL A 40 -7.85 2.82 -7.09
CA VAL A 40 -7.07 4.03 -7.37
C VAL A 40 -6.58 4.00 -8.81
N ALA A 41 -7.10 4.90 -9.63
CA ALA A 41 -6.68 5.06 -11.02
C ALA A 41 -5.31 5.76 -11.13
N ASN A 42 -5.03 6.72 -10.25
CA ASN A 42 -3.79 7.50 -10.27
C ASN A 42 -2.84 7.04 -9.17
N HIS A 43 -1.93 6.13 -9.52
CA HIS A 43 -0.96 5.60 -8.57
C HIS A 43 0.07 6.65 -8.13
N ASP A 44 0.37 7.66 -8.94
CA ASP A 44 1.38 8.69 -8.62
C ASP A 44 0.98 9.49 -7.37
N ILE A 45 -0.27 9.95 -7.35
CA ILE A 45 -0.85 10.68 -6.21
C ILE A 45 -0.95 9.77 -4.97
N LEU A 46 -1.26 8.49 -5.18
CA LEU A 46 -1.28 7.51 -4.09
C LEU A 46 0.10 7.38 -3.45
N PHE A 47 1.17 7.23 -4.25
CA PHE A 47 2.53 7.11 -3.73
C PHE A 47 3.00 8.35 -2.97
N ASP A 48 2.54 9.55 -3.35
CA ASP A 48 2.81 10.80 -2.62
C ASP A 48 2.03 10.87 -1.28
N THR A 49 0.81 10.32 -1.25
CA THR A 49 -0.08 10.38 -0.08
C THR A 49 0.28 9.35 1.00
N ILE A 50 0.82 8.20 0.62
CA ILE A 50 1.09 7.08 1.53
C ILE A 50 2.49 7.17 2.15
N CYS A 51 2.65 6.58 3.34
CA CYS A 51 3.97 6.50 3.96
C CYS A 51 4.82 5.37 3.37
N PHE A 52 6.15 5.47 3.53
CA PHE A 52 7.13 4.43 3.13
C PHE A 52 6.89 3.04 3.76
N GLY A 53 6.03 2.94 4.78
CA GLY A 53 5.64 1.67 5.38
C GLY A 53 4.49 0.94 4.65
N CYS A 54 3.83 1.61 3.69
CA CYS A 54 2.80 0.99 2.85
C CYS A 54 3.47 0.25 1.69
N THR A 55 3.12 -1.02 1.48
CA THR A 55 3.77 -1.89 0.50
C THR A 55 2.76 -2.52 -0.44
N ASP A 56 3.19 -2.80 -1.67
CA ASP A 56 2.39 -3.57 -2.60
C ASP A 56 2.38 -5.05 -2.22
N ILE A 57 1.19 -5.65 -2.11
CA ILE A 57 1.01 -7.07 -1.80
C ILE A 57 1.45 -7.93 -2.99
N ASN A 58 1.46 -7.35 -4.19
CA ASN A 58 1.96 -7.99 -5.39
C ASN A 58 3.48 -7.90 -5.55
N ARG A 59 4.22 -7.28 -4.62
CA ARG A 59 5.66 -7.52 -4.58
C ARG A 59 5.77 -8.99 -4.22
N PRO A 60 6.23 -9.87 -5.14
CA PRO A 60 6.53 -11.23 -4.74
C PRO A 60 7.41 -11.10 -3.49
N LEU A 61 7.15 -11.94 -2.51
CA LEU A 61 8.17 -12.33 -1.54
C LEU A 61 9.33 -12.93 -2.36
N ILE A 62 10.05 -12.10 -3.12
CA ILE A 62 11.47 -12.28 -3.33
C ILE A 62 12.03 -11.85 -1.99
N ASP A 63 11.82 -12.75 -1.03
CA ASP A 63 12.75 -13.01 0.04
C ASP A 63 14.13 -12.91 -0.59
N ASP A 64 14.80 -11.81 -0.26
CA ASP A 64 16.23 -11.76 -0.01
C ASP A 64 16.97 -13.07 -0.30
N MET A 65 17.17 -13.41 -1.58
CA MET A 65 18.32 -14.23 -1.99
C MET A 65 19.57 -13.34 -1.84
N ALA A 66 19.90 -12.97 -0.61
CA ALA A 66 21.22 -12.51 -0.22
C ALA A 66 21.81 -13.54 0.75
N GLY A 67 22.06 -14.73 0.21
CA GLY A 67 22.81 -15.81 0.86
C GLY A 67 23.88 -16.34 -0.08
N SER A 68 24.89 -15.50 -0.30
CA SER A 68 26.25 -15.72 -0.82
C SER A 68 26.59 -17.05 -1.52
N GLY A 69 27.12 -16.95 -2.74
CA GLY A 69 28.09 -17.93 -3.20
C GLY A 69 29.31 -17.89 -2.27
N GLU A 70 29.72 -19.06 -1.79
CA GLU A 70 31.09 -19.61 -1.72
C GLU A 70 30.99 -21.14 -1.65
#